data_AF-A0A958HGS3-F1
#
_entry.id   AF-A0A958HGS3-F1
#
_cell.length_a   1.000
_cell.length_b   1.000
_cell.length_c   1.000
_cell.angle_alpha   90.00
_cell.angle_beta   90.00
_cell.angle_gamma   90.00
#
_symmetry.space_group_name_H-M   'P 1'
#
loop_
_entity.id
_entity.type
_entity.pdbx_description
1 polymer ?
#
loop_
_entity_poly.entity_id
_entity_poly.type
_entity_poly.pdbx_seq_one_letter_code
_entity_poly.pdbx_strand_id
1 'polypeptide(L)' 'EITPDDVIVEGDRVALFWTARGTHMGPILNIPGSGRYILARGVNRLVFSDSKVCETLTIWDVAGMLRGLGLLPDL' A
#
# COMPACT_ATOMS: atom_id res chain seq x y z
N GLU A 1 9.93 1.06 4.99
CA GLU A 1 9.67 -0.35 5.36
C GLU A 1 8.24 -0.71 4.97
N ILE A 2 8.03 -1.91 4.45
CA ILE A 2 6.69 -2.45 4.19
C ILE A 2 6.58 -3.74 4.99
N THR A 3 5.56 -3.85 5.83
CA THR A 3 5.31 -5.01 6.68
C THR A 3 3.99 -5.68 6.30
N PRO A 4 3.92 -7.02 6.22
CA PRO A 4 2.64 -7.71 6.17
C PRO A 4 1.94 -7.54 7.53
N ASP A 5 0.66 -7.20 7.48
CA ASP A 5 -0.19 -7.10 8.67
C ASP A 5 -1.01 -8.39 8.85
N ASP A 6 -1.50 -8.97 7.76
CA ASP A 6 -2.27 -10.22 7.75
C ASP A 6 -2.19 -10.89 6.36
N VAL A 7 -2.38 -12.21 6.33
CA VAL A 7 -2.39 -13.01 5.09
C VAL A 7 -3.52 -14.03 5.15
N ILE A 8 -4.45 -13.92 4.20
CA ILE A 8 -5.55 -14.87 4.04
C ILE A 8 -5.34 -15.62 2.73
N VAL A 9 -5.44 -16.94 2.78
CA VAL A 9 -5.24 -17.82 1.62
C VAL A 9 -6.50 -18.63 1.37
N GLU A 10 -7.00 -18.59 0.14
CA GLU A 10 -8.13 -19.40 -0.33
C GLU A 10 -7.82 -19.98 -1.71
N GLY A 11 -7.48 -21.27 -1.74
CA GLY A 11 -7.10 -21.96 -2.99
C GLY A 11 -5.87 -21.32 -3.63
N ASP A 12 -6.05 -20.79 -4.85
CA ASP A 12 -5.04 -20.10 -5.64
C ASP A 12 -4.99 -18.58 -5.39
N ARG A 13 -5.75 -18.07 -4.42
CA ARG A 13 -5.88 -16.64 -4.12
C ARG A 13 -5.29 -16.30 -2.77
N VAL A 14 -4.63 -15.15 -2.70
CA VAL A 14 -4.07 -14.59 -1.46
C VAL A 14 -4.55 -13.15 -1.29
N ALA A 15 -5.11 -12.84 -0.12
CA ALA A 15 -5.28 -11.45 0.33
C ALA A 15 -4.14 -11.11 1.30
N LEU A 16 -3.27 -10.20 0.90
CA LEU A 16 -2.15 -9.69 1.71
C LEU A 16 -2.47 -8.28 2.17
N PHE A 17 -2.73 -8.10 3.46
CA PHE A 17 -2.84 -6.79 4.10
C PHE A 17 -1.46 -6.31 4.50
N TRP A 18 -1.19 -5.02 4.30
CA TRP A 18 0.14 -4.47 4.54
C TRP A 18 0.09 -3.03 5.04
N THR A 19 1.14 -2.66 5.77
CA THR A 19 1.45 -1.27 6.11
C THR A 19 2.82 -0.88 5.57
N ALA A 20 2.85 0.21 4.80
CA ALA A 20 4.06 0.87 4.34
C ALA A 20 4.34 2.12 5.19
N ARG A 21 5.61 2.29 5.58
CA ARG A 21 6.10 3.39 6.41
C ARG A 21 7.38 3.97 5.82
N GLY A 22 7.50 5.28 5.78
CA GLY A 22 8.74 5.92 5.34
C GLY A 22 8.67 7.43 5.21
N THR A 23 9.80 8.05 4.92
CA THR A 23 9.89 9.48 4.65
C THR A 23 9.68 9.72 3.16
N HIS A 24 8.77 10.63 2.81
CA HIS A 24 8.47 11.01 1.43
C HIS A 24 9.61 11.90 0.87
N MET A 25 10.66 11.26 0.36
CA MET A 25 11.89 11.92 -0.12
C MET A 25 11.94 12.14 -1.64
N GLY A 26 11.15 11.37 -2.40
CA GLY A 26 11.07 11.46 -3.85
C GLY A 26 9.61 11.50 -4.31
N PRO A 27 9.35 11.71 -5.61
CA PRO A 27 7.99 11.95 -6.08
C PRO A 27 7.09 10.73 -5.97
N ILE A 28 5.86 10.92 -5.48
CA ILE A 28 4.79 9.90 -5.45
C ILE A 28 3.53 10.53 -6.06
N LEU A 29 2.91 9.88 -7.05
CA LEU A 29 1.71 10.41 -7.75
C LEU A 29 1.89 11.86 -8.24
N ASN A 30 3.08 12.20 -8.77
CA ASN A 30 3.48 13.55 -9.18
C ASN A 30 3.53 14.60 -8.05
N ILE A 31 3.45 14.19 -6.78
CA ILE A 31 3.65 15.05 -5.62
C ILE A 31 5.15 15.07 -5.30
N PRO A 32 5.82 16.24 -5.28
CA PRO A 32 7.24 16.32 -4.94
C PRO A 32 7.55 15.82 -3.53
N GLY A 33 8.78 15.31 -3.33
CA GLY A 33 9.25 14.86 -2.02
C GLY A 33 9.12 15.96 -0.96
N SER A 34 8.35 15.67 0.10
CA SER A 34 8.00 16.64 1.15
C SER A 34 8.91 16.58 2.38
N GLY A 35 9.72 15.53 2.53
CA GLY A 35 10.49 15.25 3.75
C GLY A 35 9.64 14.81 4.94
N ARG A 36 8.31 14.69 4.81
CA ARG A 36 7.41 14.22 5.87
C ARG A 36 7.43 12.70 5.98
N TYR A 37 7.27 12.20 7.20
CA TYR A 37 7.00 10.79 7.43
C TYR A 37 5.55 10.47 7.05
N ILE A 38 5.36 9.38 6.33
CA ILE A 38 4.05 8.92 5.87
C ILE A 38 3.82 7.46 6.27
N LEU A 39 2.55 7.13 6.46
CA LEU A 39 2.05 5.78 6.65
C LEU A 39 0.96 5.54 5.60
N ALA A 40 1.07 4.44 4.87
CA ALA A 40 0.07 3.99 3.91
C ALA A 40 -0.31 2.54 4.23
N ARG A 41 -1.60 2.23 4.20
CA ARG A 41 -2.13 0.87 4.42
C ARG A 41 -2.79 0.39 3.15
N GLY A 42 -2.75 -0.90 2.89
CA GLY A 42 -3.42 -1.45 1.74
C GLY A 42 -3.59 -2.95 1.80
N VAL A 43 -4.18 -3.46 0.72
CA VAL A 43 -4.41 -4.87 0.49
C VAL A 43 -4.04 -5.21 -0.96
N ASN A 44 -3.40 -6.36 -1.14
CA ASN A 44 -3.27 -6.98 -2.45
C ASN A 44 -4.15 -8.22 -2.50
N ARG A 45 -4.91 -8.39 -3.59
CA ARG A 45 -5.43 -9.68 -4.01
C ARG A 45 -4.50 -10.23 -5.08
N LEU A 46 -3.87 -11.36 -4.79
CA LEU A 46 -2.98 -12.08 -5.69
C LEU A 46 -3.68 -13.36 -6.16
N VAL A 47 -3.53 -13.71 -7.44
CA VAL A 47 -3.95 -15.02 -7.98
C VAL A 47 -2.72 -15.75 -8.51
N PHE A 48 -2.61 -17.03 -8.20
CA PHE A 48 -1.46 -17.88 -8.54
C PHE A 48 -1.83 -18.91 -9.62
N SER A 49 -0.91 -19.15 -10.56
CA SER A 49 -0.93 -20.29 -11.48
C SER A 49 0.49 -20.77 -11.68
N ASP A 50 0.72 -22.09 -11.69
CA ASP A 50 2.05 -22.70 -11.86
C ASP A 50 3.12 -22.09 -10.92
N SER A 51 2.73 -21.88 -9.65
CA SER A 51 3.57 -21.28 -8.61
C SER A 51 4.03 -19.84 -8.88
N LYS A 52 3.35 -19.12 -9.79
CA LYS A 52 3.62 -17.71 -10.12
C LYS A 52 2.37 -16.87 -9.93
N VAL A 53 2.54 -15.61 -9.54
CA VAL A 53 1.45 -14.63 -9.53
C VAL A 53 1.08 -14.30 -10.97
N CYS A 54 -0.16 -14.59 -11.38
CA CYS A 54 -0.68 -14.29 -12.71
C CYS A 54 -1.61 -13.07 -12.72
N GLU A 55 -2.17 -12.68 -11.58
CA GLU A 55 -3.00 -11.47 -11.42
C GLU A 55 -2.69 -10.78 -10.09
N THR A 56 -2.75 -9.45 -10.10
CA THR A 56 -2.66 -8.62 -8.89
C THR A 56 -3.65 -7.47 -8.97
N LEU A 57 -4.47 -7.34 -7.93
CA LEU A 57 -5.26 -6.14 -7.65
C LEU A 57 -4.75 -5.51 -6.35
N THR A 58 -4.38 -4.24 -6.40
CA THR A 58 -3.91 -3.49 -5.22
C THR A 58 -4.88 -2.35 -4.91
N ILE A 59 -5.35 -2.29 -3.66
CA ILE A 59 -6.14 -1.17 -3.14
C ILE A 59 -5.41 -0.65 -1.90
N TRP A 60 -5.25 0.65 -1.80
CA TRP A 60 -4.53 1.26 -0.69
C TRP A 60 -5.08 2.63 -0.33
N ASP A 61 -4.84 3.05 0.91
CA ASP A 61 -5.35 4.26 1.51
C ASP A 61 -4.54 5.49 1.06
N VAL A 62 -4.80 5.92 -0.17
CA VAL A 62 -4.24 7.16 -0.73
C VAL A 62 -4.68 8.36 0.10
N ALA A 63 -5.91 8.38 0.61
CA ALA A 63 -6.42 9.50 1.39
C ALA A 63 -5.67 9.66 2.73
N GLY A 64 -5.40 8.57 3.44
CA GLY A 64 -4.57 8.57 4.64
C GLY A 64 -3.14 9.06 4.37
N MET A 65 -2.54 8.62 3.26
CA MET A 65 -1.24 9.16 2.83
C MET A 65 -1.30 10.66 2.58
N LEU A 66 -2.30 11.15 1.83
CA LEU A 66 -2.45 12.57 1.52
C LEU A 66 -2.69 13.43 2.77
N ARG A 67 -3.42 12.93 3.78
CA ARG A 67 -3.51 13.60 5.09
C ARG A 67 -2.16 13.67 5.80
N GLY A 68 -1.38 12.58 5.80
CA GLY A 68 -0.01 12.58 6.34
C GLY A 68 0.93 13.57 5.64
N LEU A 69 0.66 13.88 4.37
CA LEU A 69 1.37 14.90 3.60
C LEU A 69 0.84 16.33 3.82
N GLY A 70 -0.28 16.50 4.52
CA GLY A 70 -0.96 17.79 4.69
C GLY A 70 -1.70 18.28 3.45
N LEU A 71 -2.05 17.37 2.53
CA LEU A 71 -2.75 17.67 1.28
C LEU A 71 -4.26 17.38 1.33
N LEU A 72 -4.73 16.75 2.41
CA LEU A 72 -6.13 16.58 2.75
C LEU A 72 -6.35 16.91 4.24
N PRO A 73 -7.53 17.43 4.63
CA PRO A 73 -7.86 17.67 6.03
C PRO A 73 -8.04 16.36 6.81
N ASP A 74 -7.82 16.44 8.12
CA ASP A 74 -8.16 15.37 9.06
C ASP A 74 -9.67 15.13 9.13
N LEU A 75 -10.05 13.91 9.52
CA LEU A 75 -11.44 13.47 9.71
C LEU A 75 -11.94 13.81 11.11
#